data_AF-A0A8B8PHM8-F1
#
_entry.id   AF-A0A8B8PHM8-F1
#
_cell.length_a   1.000
_cell.length_b   1.000
_cell.length_c   1.000
_cell.angle_alpha   90.00
_cell.angle_beta   90.00
_cell.angle_gamma   90.00
#
_symmetry.space_group_name_H-M   'P 1'
#
loop_
_entity.id
_entity.type
_entity.pdbx_description
1 polymer ?
#
loop_
_entity_poly.entity_id
_entity_poly.type
_entity_poly.pdbx_seq_one_letter_code
_entity_poly.pdbx_strand_id
1 'polypeptide(L)'
;MHDDGYGELAAADIVTATIVGLAATLASRQHRRPSSFKPAKGHDAVIPRLDRTRSGHLANLESFSGYVARQLGFEDESECPQLSKLAIEYLKRSEGCEENVYEFFAGEEDAETLREKLVEELDRCILSYFAFHWSQASSMISQVLRTETEKKTKLKDFVLAATRKQRFERVTKDLKVTRVFSTLVEAMKAIGGSFRKADECTDVMVPAAHNRRSPVLLLMGGGMGAGKSTVLKDILKQPFWAEAAADAVVVEADAFKETDVIYKALNSKGRHDDMLQTAELVHQSSTDAASSLLVTALNEGRDVIMDGTLSWEPFVEQTVAMVRNVHKSRYRMGVGYKVASDGTVIEHYWEPIEDGEEEEEGEGHDDGDSGENGNNLGRKPYRIELVGVVCDAYLAVVRGIRRAVITGRAVRVDSQLKSHKRFADAFPRYCQLVDNARLYCTNAMSGLPSLMAWKDGANKLLVDPEEFKWLTALRKLNPDAESVYELYPDPSPIYEPGSVWNSVLVSPSRASLLSELMAIVKKVEDQKAEVSVL
;
A
#
# COMPACT_ATOMS: atom_id res chain seq x y z
N MET A 1 -16.08 56.10 43.97
CA MET A 1 -15.26 55.58 45.08
C MET A 1 -15.16 54.09 44.89
N HIS A 2 -14.00 53.61 44.41
CA HIS A 2 -13.53 52.22 44.39
C HIS A 2 -14.39 51.12 43.72
N ASP A 3 -13.86 49.96 43.33
CA ASP A 3 -12.80 49.61 42.33
C ASP A 3 -13.05 48.11 42.00
N ASP A 4 -12.73 47.53 40.84
CA ASP A 4 -12.11 48.02 39.59
C ASP A 4 -12.98 47.48 38.39
N GLY A 5 -12.59 47.11 37.17
CA GLY A 5 -11.31 47.02 36.44
C GLY A 5 -11.10 45.65 35.77
N TYR A 6 -11.25 45.57 34.43
CA TYR A 6 -10.79 44.40 33.63
C TYR A 6 -10.48 44.76 32.17
N GLY A 7 -9.26 44.43 31.75
CA GLY A 7 -8.61 44.82 30.49
C GLY A 7 -7.18 45.29 30.83
N GLU A 8 -6.10 44.83 30.19
CA GLU A 8 -5.94 44.06 28.95
C GLU A 8 -4.76 43.06 29.09
N LEU A 9 -4.54 42.20 28.09
CA LEU A 9 -3.29 41.45 27.81
C LEU A 9 -2.68 40.56 28.93
N ALA A 10 -2.81 39.24 28.77
CA ALA A 10 -1.80 38.28 29.19
C ALA A 10 -1.73 37.08 28.22
N ALA A 11 -0.52 36.62 27.94
CA ALA A 11 -0.25 35.37 27.22
C ALA A 11 0.61 34.44 28.10
N ALA A 12 0.71 33.17 27.69
CA ALA A 12 1.47 32.06 28.30
C ALA A 12 0.77 31.25 29.43
N ASP A 13 0.52 29.97 29.09
CA ASP A 13 0.73 28.73 29.85
C ASP A 13 0.08 28.43 31.22
N ILE A 14 0.13 27.13 31.57
CA ILE A 14 -0.51 26.35 32.68
C ILE A 14 -1.83 25.72 32.19
N VAL A 15 -1.88 24.51 31.59
CA VAL A 15 -1.23 23.21 31.89
C VAL A 15 -1.50 22.70 33.30
N THR A 16 -2.35 21.67 33.43
CA THR A 16 -2.11 20.39 34.16
C THR A 16 -3.37 19.50 34.10
N ALA A 17 -3.20 18.19 34.33
CA ALA A 17 -4.17 17.09 34.30
C ALA A 17 -4.66 16.67 32.89
N THR A 18 -4.57 15.40 32.48
CA THR A 18 -4.22 14.16 33.23
C THR A 18 -3.12 13.36 32.53
N ILE A 19 -1.84 13.64 32.85
CA ILE A 19 -0.69 12.82 32.43
C ILE A 19 -0.21 11.96 33.62
N VAL A 20 -1.08 11.07 34.10
CA VAL A 20 -0.74 10.01 35.06
C VAL A 20 -1.39 8.72 34.58
N GLY A 21 -0.66 7.97 33.73
CA GLY A 21 -1.14 6.72 33.13
C GLY A 21 -0.19 6.17 32.07
N LEU A 22 0.10 6.95 31.02
CA LEU A 22 0.94 6.47 29.91
C LEU A 22 2.44 6.37 30.24
N ALA A 23 2.97 7.22 31.13
CA ALA A 23 4.40 7.23 31.46
C ALA A 23 4.88 5.88 32.06
N ALA A 24 4.09 5.29 32.95
CA ALA A 24 4.40 3.99 33.56
C ALA A 24 4.38 2.83 32.54
N THR A 25 3.48 2.88 31.55
CA THR A 25 3.40 1.86 30.49
C THR A 25 4.51 1.97 29.44
N LEU A 26 4.99 3.19 29.13
CA LEU A 26 6.10 3.37 28.19
C LEU A 26 7.44 2.98 28.80
N ALA A 27 7.70 3.36 30.06
CA ALA A 27 8.91 2.96 30.76
C ALA A 27 8.99 1.44 30.99
N SER A 28 7.89 0.79 31.38
CA SER A 28 7.86 -0.67 31.59
C SER A 28 7.91 -1.48 30.29
N ARG A 29 7.40 -0.96 29.16
CA ARG A 29 7.54 -1.58 27.83
C ARG A 29 9.01 -1.74 27.40
N GLN A 30 9.90 -0.81 27.74
CA GLN A 30 11.33 -0.94 27.45
C GLN A 30 12.06 -1.99 28.32
N HIS A 31 11.40 -2.58 29.33
CA HIS A 31 11.99 -3.57 30.25
C HIS A 31 11.25 -4.93 30.27
N ARG A 32 10.37 -5.20 29.29
CA ARG A 32 9.81 -6.53 29.05
C ARG A 32 10.06 -7.01 27.61
N ARG A 33 11.32 -7.41 27.34
CA ARG A 33 11.58 -8.46 26.35
C ARG A 33 10.98 -9.78 26.87
N PRO A 34 10.16 -10.51 26.11
CA PRO A 34 9.90 -11.92 26.38
C PRO A 34 11.21 -12.70 26.21
N SER A 35 11.77 -13.23 27.30
CA SER A 35 13.12 -13.79 27.34
C SER A 35 13.18 -15.26 26.86
N SER A 36 12.64 -15.56 25.67
CA SER A 36 12.58 -16.95 25.17
C SER A 36 12.44 -17.15 23.65
N PHE A 37 12.75 -16.16 22.80
CA PHE A 37 13.09 -16.43 21.40
C PHE A 37 14.58 -16.15 21.13
N LYS A 38 15.37 -17.22 21.22
CA LYS A 38 16.68 -17.30 20.57
C LYS A 38 16.43 -17.83 19.15
N PRO A 39 16.88 -17.15 18.08
CA PRO A 39 16.84 -17.74 16.75
C PRO A 39 17.69 -19.02 16.72
N ALA A 40 17.37 -19.94 15.82
CA ALA A 40 18.13 -21.17 15.68
C ALA A 40 19.58 -20.85 15.27
N LYS A 41 20.55 -21.58 15.86
CA LYS A 41 21.99 -21.34 15.63
C LYS A 41 22.30 -21.37 14.13
N GLY A 42 22.76 -20.24 13.59
CA GLY A 42 23.06 -20.05 12.17
C GLY A 42 22.26 -18.92 11.52
N HIS A 43 21.07 -18.58 12.05
CA HIS A 43 20.21 -17.56 11.47
C HIS A 43 20.72 -16.12 11.66
N ASP A 44 21.59 -15.88 12.64
CA ASP A 44 22.11 -14.53 12.96
C ASP A 44 22.87 -13.88 11.78
N ALA A 45 23.45 -14.68 10.88
CA ALA A 45 24.14 -14.20 9.69
C ALA A 45 23.21 -13.55 8.65
N VAL A 46 21.91 -13.89 8.67
CA VAL A 46 20.89 -13.37 7.74
C VAL A 46 20.33 -12.02 8.22
N ILE A 47 20.51 -11.67 9.50
CA ILE A 47 19.99 -10.42 10.08
C ILE A 47 20.91 -9.24 9.66
N PRO A 48 20.37 -8.08 9.24
CA PRO A 48 21.14 -6.86 9.06
C PRO A 48 21.71 -6.34 10.38
N ARG A 49 22.97 -5.89 10.39
CA ARG A 49 23.62 -5.33 11.59
C ARG A 49 22.97 -4.00 11.99
N LEU A 50 22.77 -3.80 13.30
CA LEU A 50 22.13 -2.61 13.88
C LEU A 50 22.90 -2.13 15.11
N ASP A 51 23.93 -1.32 14.90
CA ASP A 51 24.84 -0.87 15.95
C ASP A 51 24.28 0.33 16.70
N ARG A 52 23.90 0.13 17.97
CA ARG A 52 23.45 1.21 18.85
C ARG A 52 24.64 2.07 19.27
N THR A 53 24.66 3.34 18.88
CA THR A 53 25.66 4.30 19.34
C THR A 53 25.61 4.47 20.86
N ARG A 54 26.74 4.86 21.48
CA ARG A 54 26.88 4.94 22.96
C ARG A 54 25.88 5.88 23.67
N SER A 55 25.21 6.77 22.93
CA SER A 55 24.15 7.65 23.46
C SER A 55 22.74 7.05 23.37
N GLY A 56 22.58 5.85 22.77
CA GLY A 56 21.29 5.17 22.60
C GLY A 56 20.33 5.79 21.57
N HIS A 57 20.61 7.01 21.08
CA HIS A 57 19.68 7.80 20.28
C HIS A 57 19.73 7.57 18.76
N LEU A 58 20.82 7.03 18.24
CA LEU A 58 20.97 6.63 16.83
C LEU A 58 21.51 5.21 16.77
N ALA A 59 20.85 4.35 16.00
CA ALA A 59 21.36 3.06 15.64
C ALA A 59 21.86 3.13 14.19
N ASN A 60 23.13 2.80 13.98
CA ASN A 60 23.69 2.67 12.64
C ASN A 60 23.21 1.34 12.06
N LEU A 61 22.32 1.40 11.08
CA LEU A 61 21.91 0.24 10.30
C LEU A 61 22.90 0.00 9.16
N GLU A 62 23.25 -1.26 8.94
CA GLU A 62 24.00 -1.75 7.79
C GLU A 62 23.39 -1.26 6.46
N SER A 63 24.24 -0.80 5.53
CA SER A 63 23.83 -0.46 4.17
C SER A 63 23.30 -1.70 3.43
N PHE A 64 22.40 -1.51 2.47
CA PHE A 64 21.96 -2.63 1.63
C PHE A 64 23.12 -3.20 0.79
N SER A 65 24.01 -2.34 0.29
CA SER A 65 25.27 -2.72 -0.38
C SER A 65 26.19 -3.55 0.53
N GLY A 66 26.51 -3.07 1.72
CA GLY A 66 27.33 -3.79 2.71
C GLY A 66 26.68 -5.08 3.20
N TYR A 67 25.35 -5.11 3.30
CA TYR A 67 24.61 -6.35 3.57
C TYR A 67 24.79 -7.37 2.44
N VAL A 68 24.64 -6.96 1.17
CA VAL A 68 24.85 -7.83 -0.01
C VAL A 68 26.29 -8.31 -0.08
N ALA A 69 27.28 -7.41 0.03
CA ALA A 69 28.71 -7.76 0.07
C ALA A 69 29.00 -8.83 1.14
N ARG A 70 28.45 -8.65 2.36
CA ARG A 70 28.56 -9.61 3.46
C ARG A 70 27.79 -10.92 3.24
N GLN A 71 26.67 -10.93 2.52
CA GLN A 71 26.00 -12.19 2.14
C GLN A 71 26.83 -12.98 1.12
N LEU A 72 27.54 -12.30 0.20
CA LEU A 72 28.46 -12.93 -0.74
C LEU A 72 29.82 -13.34 -0.12
N GLY A 73 30.18 -12.79 1.05
CA GLY A 73 31.36 -13.21 1.82
C GLY A 73 32.53 -12.22 1.82
N PHE A 74 32.36 -11.03 1.25
CA PHE A 74 33.32 -9.92 1.38
C PHE A 74 33.28 -9.33 2.81
N GLU A 75 34.38 -8.74 3.27
CA GLU A 75 34.44 -8.14 4.62
C GLU A 75 33.78 -6.74 4.66
N ASP A 76 33.89 -5.97 3.57
CA ASP A 76 33.39 -4.60 3.43
C ASP A 76 32.89 -4.29 2.00
N GLU A 77 31.99 -3.31 1.85
CA GLU A 77 31.44 -2.90 0.54
C GLU A 77 32.49 -2.28 -0.41
N SER A 78 33.63 -1.82 0.12
CA SER A 78 34.76 -1.33 -0.67
C SER A 78 35.60 -2.40 -1.38
N GLU A 79 35.44 -3.69 -1.05
CA GLU A 79 36.01 -4.78 -1.86
C GLU A 79 35.26 -5.01 -3.19
N CYS A 80 33.98 -4.63 -3.25
CA CYS A 80 33.13 -4.85 -4.42
C CYS A 80 32.28 -3.59 -4.74
N PRO A 81 32.93 -2.49 -5.18
CA PRO A 81 32.26 -1.21 -5.38
C PRO A 81 31.27 -1.21 -6.55
N GLN A 82 31.54 -1.92 -7.65
CA GLN A 82 30.61 -2.00 -8.79
C GLN A 82 29.40 -2.88 -8.45
N LEU A 83 29.59 -4.00 -7.75
CA LEU A 83 28.49 -4.81 -7.19
C LEU A 83 27.65 -4.00 -6.20
N SER A 84 28.29 -3.21 -5.33
CA SER A 84 27.61 -2.38 -4.34
C SER A 84 26.70 -1.34 -5.00
N LYS A 85 27.17 -0.68 -6.06
CA LYS A 85 26.37 0.20 -6.92
C LYS A 85 25.22 -0.57 -7.58
N LEU A 86 25.53 -1.71 -8.22
CA LEU A 86 24.58 -2.55 -8.96
C LEU A 86 23.43 -3.05 -8.07
N ALA A 87 23.74 -3.47 -6.84
CA ALA A 87 22.75 -3.90 -5.85
C ALA A 87 21.77 -2.77 -5.48
N ILE A 88 22.27 -1.54 -5.33
CA ILE A 88 21.45 -0.36 -5.05
C ILE A 88 20.58 0.02 -6.27
N GLU A 89 21.09 -0.11 -7.50
CA GLU A 89 20.32 0.11 -8.74
C GLU A 89 19.23 -0.95 -8.95
N TYR A 90 19.53 -2.23 -8.68
CA TYR A 90 18.56 -3.33 -8.76
C TYR A 90 17.45 -3.23 -7.68
N LEU A 91 17.80 -2.81 -6.47
CA LEU A 91 16.82 -2.52 -5.41
C LEU A 91 15.90 -1.35 -5.78
N LYS A 92 16.45 -0.29 -6.40
CA LYS A 92 15.70 0.86 -6.93
C LYS A 92 14.88 0.54 -8.18
N ARG A 93 15.18 -0.56 -8.88
CA ARG A 93 14.78 -0.80 -10.28
C ARG A 93 15.02 0.44 -11.15
N SER A 94 16.27 0.92 -11.14
CA SER A 94 16.73 1.96 -12.06
C SER A 94 16.49 1.55 -13.53
N GLU A 95 16.27 2.53 -14.40
CA GLU A 95 16.28 2.29 -15.85
C GLU A 95 17.64 1.74 -16.29
N GLY A 96 17.64 0.70 -17.13
CA GLY A 96 18.86 -0.03 -17.52
C GLY A 96 19.43 -1.01 -16.48
N CYS A 97 18.79 -1.22 -15.32
CA CYS A 97 19.43 -2.03 -14.26
C CYS A 97 19.57 -3.52 -14.58
N GLU A 98 18.70 -4.12 -15.40
CA GLU A 98 18.82 -5.55 -15.77
C GLU A 98 19.91 -5.74 -16.83
N GLU A 99 20.07 -4.76 -17.71
CA GLU A 99 21.19 -4.62 -18.65
C GLU A 99 22.52 -4.41 -17.91
N ASN A 100 22.56 -3.54 -16.89
CA ASN A 100 23.76 -3.31 -16.06
C ASN A 100 24.23 -4.60 -15.36
N VAL A 101 23.32 -5.51 -14.96
CA VAL A 101 23.69 -6.82 -14.38
C VAL A 101 24.32 -7.73 -15.44
N TYR A 102 23.85 -7.66 -16.69
CA TYR A 102 24.44 -8.41 -17.80
C TYR A 102 25.81 -7.84 -18.21
N GLU A 103 25.93 -6.52 -18.37
CA GLU A 103 27.20 -5.83 -18.65
C GLU A 103 28.25 -6.03 -17.56
N PHE A 104 27.83 -6.25 -16.30
CA PHE A 104 28.75 -6.59 -15.22
C PHE A 104 29.58 -7.84 -15.54
N PHE A 105 28.96 -8.89 -16.12
CA PHE A 105 29.57 -10.18 -16.44
C PHE A 105 30.00 -10.35 -17.91
N ALA A 106 29.92 -9.31 -18.76
CA ALA A 106 30.12 -9.44 -20.22
C ALA A 106 31.52 -9.92 -20.68
N GLY A 107 32.48 -10.10 -19.77
CA GLY A 107 33.79 -10.72 -20.03
C GLY A 107 33.89 -12.21 -19.67
N GLU A 108 32.81 -12.84 -19.17
CA GLU A 108 32.76 -14.25 -18.77
C GLU A 108 31.98 -15.10 -19.79
N GLU A 109 32.41 -16.35 -20.01
CA GLU A 109 31.78 -17.24 -21.01
C GLU A 109 30.32 -17.61 -20.66
N ASP A 110 29.99 -17.67 -19.36
CA ASP A 110 28.66 -18.03 -18.83
C ASP A 110 27.83 -16.79 -18.37
N ALA A 111 28.04 -15.60 -18.97
CA ALA A 111 27.47 -14.33 -18.51
C ALA A 111 25.95 -14.32 -18.26
N GLU A 112 25.15 -15.02 -19.07
CA GLU A 112 23.69 -15.15 -18.86
C GLU A 112 23.35 -15.99 -17.62
N THR A 113 24.01 -17.13 -17.44
CA THR A 113 23.88 -17.98 -16.24
C THR A 113 24.31 -17.23 -14.97
N LEU A 114 25.34 -16.39 -15.06
CA LEU A 114 25.85 -15.58 -13.95
C LEU A 114 24.91 -14.42 -13.59
N ARG A 115 24.32 -13.76 -14.60
CA ARG A 115 23.22 -12.79 -14.41
C ARG A 115 22.08 -13.42 -13.61
N GLU A 116 21.63 -14.61 -13.98
CA GLU A 116 20.52 -15.30 -13.30
C GLU A 116 20.84 -15.66 -11.85
N LYS A 117 22.03 -16.22 -11.58
CA LYS A 117 22.51 -16.50 -10.22
C LYS A 117 22.60 -15.25 -9.35
N LEU A 118 23.10 -14.14 -9.90
CA LEU A 118 23.19 -12.88 -9.16
C LEU A 118 21.81 -12.24 -8.92
N VAL A 119 20.89 -12.31 -9.89
CA VAL A 119 19.50 -11.82 -9.70
C VAL A 119 18.77 -12.63 -8.63
N GLU A 120 18.90 -13.98 -8.61
CA GLU A 120 18.32 -14.83 -7.57
C GLU A 120 18.82 -14.42 -6.17
N GLU A 121 20.12 -14.22 -6.02
CA GLU A 121 20.72 -13.87 -4.73
C GLU A 121 20.46 -12.41 -4.33
N LEU A 122 20.35 -11.48 -5.29
CA LEU A 122 19.94 -10.09 -5.02
C LEU A 122 18.49 -10.03 -4.52
N ASP A 123 17.55 -10.73 -5.14
CA ASP A 123 16.17 -10.78 -4.65
C ASP A 123 16.09 -11.52 -3.29
N ARG A 124 16.87 -12.58 -3.08
CA ARG A 124 17.03 -13.22 -1.76
C ARG A 124 17.56 -12.24 -0.71
N CYS A 125 18.54 -11.40 -1.05
CA CYS A 125 19.07 -10.36 -0.16
C CYS A 125 18.05 -9.25 0.13
N ILE A 126 17.23 -8.83 -0.85
CA ILE A 126 16.14 -7.86 -0.63
C ILE A 126 15.10 -8.45 0.35
N LEU A 127 14.76 -9.72 0.16
CA LEU A 127 13.83 -10.47 1.02
C LEU A 127 14.35 -10.57 2.46
N SER A 128 15.62 -10.91 2.66
CA SER A 128 16.20 -11.06 4.00
C SER A 128 16.54 -9.74 4.69
N TYR A 129 17.00 -8.72 3.94
CA TYR A 129 17.31 -7.41 4.50
C TYR A 129 16.05 -6.71 5.07
N PHE A 130 14.94 -6.75 4.33
CA PHE A 130 13.67 -6.18 4.77
C PHE A 130 12.84 -7.11 5.69
N ALA A 131 13.39 -8.22 6.17
CA ALA A 131 12.72 -9.13 7.12
C ALA A 131 12.81 -8.66 8.59
N PHE A 132 13.58 -7.61 8.89
CA PHE A 132 13.94 -7.19 10.25
C PHE A 132 13.85 -5.68 10.46
N HIS A 133 13.92 -5.27 11.74
CA HIS A 133 14.04 -3.87 12.20
C HIS A 133 12.97 -2.93 11.63
N TRP A 134 11.70 -3.33 11.61
CA TRP A 134 10.66 -2.59 10.88
C TRP A 134 10.35 -1.19 11.42
N SER A 135 10.64 -0.87 12.69
CA SER A 135 10.68 0.52 13.19
C SER A 135 11.73 1.40 12.49
N GLN A 136 12.72 0.80 11.83
CA GLN A 136 13.76 1.46 11.03
C GLN A 136 13.48 1.42 9.52
N ALA A 137 12.30 0.97 9.07
CA ALA A 137 11.98 0.91 7.64
C ALA A 137 12.11 2.28 6.93
N SER A 138 11.77 3.39 7.61
CA SER A 138 12.02 4.74 7.07
C SER A 138 13.51 5.06 6.94
N SER A 139 14.32 4.60 7.90
CA SER A 139 15.78 4.77 7.89
C SER A 139 16.40 3.98 6.73
N MET A 140 15.95 2.74 6.49
CA MET A 140 16.33 1.92 5.32
C MET A 140 16.02 2.63 4.00
N ILE A 141 14.78 3.11 3.83
CA ILE A 141 14.34 3.79 2.60
C ILE A 141 15.18 5.05 2.36
N SER A 142 15.38 5.90 3.37
CA SER A 142 16.22 7.10 3.25
C SER A 142 17.70 6.78 2.99
N GLN A 143 18.24 5.70 3.56
CA GLN A 143 19.63 5.27 3.34
C GLN A 143 19.85 4.85 1.88
N VAL A 144 18.92 4.08 1.30
CA VAL A 144 18.98 3.64 -0.11
C VAL A 144 18.74 4.81 -1.07
N LEU A 145 17.81 5.71 -0.77
CA LEU A 145 17.44 6.82 -1.66
C LEU A 145 18.39 8.03 -1.63
N ARG A 146 19.33 8.09 -0.68
CA ARG A 146 20.43 9.06 -0.73
C ARG A 146 21.30 8.84 -1.98
N THR A 147 21.67 9.93 -2.64
CA THR A 147 22.75 9.95 -3.64
C THR A 147 24.07 10.25 -2.93
N GLU A 148 25.16 9.62 -3.35
CA GLU A 148 26.50 9.77 -2.75
C GLU A 148 27.01 11.22 -2.78
N THR A 149 26.53 11.99 -3.76
CA THR A 149 26.77 13.43 -3.94
C THR A 149 26.20 14.29 -2.81
N GLU A 150 25.17 13.84 -2.10
CA GLU A 150 24.53 14.61 -1.02
C GLU A 150 25.21 14.40 0.34
N LYS A 151 26.46 14.86 0.45
CA LYS A 151 27.08 15.19 1.75
C LYS A 151 26.42 16.45 2.36
N LYS A 152 25.12 16.36 2.63
CA LYS A 152 24.32 17.37 3.36
C LYS A 152 25.00 17.66 4.70
N THR A 153 25.25 18.94 4.98
CA THR A 153 25.88 19.36 6.22
C THR A 153 24.86 19.30 7.35
N LYS A 154 25.23 18.71 8.50
CA LYS A 154 24.34 18.45 9.66
C LYS A 154 23.52 19.68 10.11
N LEU A 155 24.05 20.89 9.90
CA LEU A 155 23.36 22.16 10.17
C LEU A 155 22.12 22.37 9.28
N LYS A 156 22.19 22.01 7.98
CA LYS A 156 21.04 22.06 7.07
C LYS A 156 19.95 21.11 7.55
N ASP A 157 20.31 19.88 7.90
CA ASP A 157 19.36 18.86 8.35
C ASP A 157 18.65 19.28 9.65
N PHE A 158 19.38 19.86 10.60
CA PHE A 158 18.81 20.40 11.85
C PHE A 158 17.83 21.56 11.59
N VAL A 159 18.19 22.52 10.73
CA VAL A 159 17.30 23.64 10.35
C VAL A 159 16.08 23.15 9.57
N LEU A 160 16.23 22.13 8.72
CA LEU A 160 15.13 21.51 7.97
C LEU A 160 14.17 20.71 8.86
N ALA A 161 14.68 20.06 9.92
CA ALA A 161 13.88 19.42 10.94
C ALA A 161 13.10 20.44 11.78
N ALA A 162 13.76 21.51 12.25
CA ALA A 162 13.13 22.57 13.02
C ALA A 162 12.03 23.32 12.24
N THR A 163 12.26 23.59 10.95
CA THR A 163 11.29 24.28 10.08
C THR A 163 10.24 23.36 9.43
N ARG A 164 10.29 22.04 9.70
CA ARG A 164 9.46 21.01 9.05
C ARG A 164 7.97 21.33 9.09
N LYS A 165 7.41 21.57 10.29
CA LYS A 165 5.98 21.82 10.50
C LYS A 165 5.52 23.10 9.77
N GLN A 166 6.23 24.20 9.94
CA GLN A 166 5.92 25.48 9.28
C GLN A 166 5.95 25.39 7.74
N ARG A 167 6.88 24.61 7.17
CA ARG A 167 6.93 24.34 5.72
C ARG A 167 5.71 23.55 5.25
N PHE A 168 5.34 22.48 5.97
CA PHE A 168 4.17 21.66 5.63
C PHE A 168 2.89 22.50 5.68
N GLU A 169 2.68 23.28 6.74
CA GLU A 169 1.54 24.19 6.90
C GLU A 169 1.48 25.24 5.78
N ARG A 170 2.63 25.81 5.39
CA ARG A 170 2.70 26.78 4.28
C ARG A 170 2.26 26.16 2.96
N VAL A 171 2.92 25.07 2.52
CA VAL A 171 2.59 24.39 1.26
C VAL A 171 1.12 23.91 1.23
N THR A 172 0.58 23.50 2.37
CA THR A 172 -0.83 23.08 2.50
C THR A 172 -1.80 24.26 2.35
N LYS A 173 -1.47 25.43 2.88
CA LYS A 173 -2.27 26.66 2.73
C LYS A 173 -2.20 27.18 1.30
N ASP A 174 -0.99 27.35 0.76
CA ASP A 174 -0.71 27.94 -0.55
C ASP A 174 -1.40 27.15 -1.68
N LEU A 175 -1.47 25.82 -1.58
CA LEU A 175 -2.04 24.95 -2.60
C LEU A 175 -3.51 24.53 -2.34
N LYS A 176 -4.14 24.98 -1.24
CA LYS A 176 -5.47 24.48 -0.82
C LYS A 176 -6.53 24.60 -1.92
N VAL A 177 -6.58 25.73 -2.62
CA VAL A 177 -7.57 26.00 -3.68
C VAL A 177 -7.23 25.20 -4.94
N THR A 178 -5.98 25.25 -5.39
CA THR A 178 -5.46 24.49 -6.53
C THR A 178 -5.74 23.00 -6.40
N ARG A 179 -5.63 22.46 -5.18
CA ARG A 179 -5.93 21.08 -4.85
C ARG A 179 -7.38 20.71 -5.16
N VAL A 180 -8.35 21.50 -4.70
CA VAL A 180 -9.79 21.22 -4.91
C VAL A 180 -10.12 21.15 -6.40
N PHE A 181 -9.68 22.14 -7.19
CA PHE A 181 -9.86 22.13 -8.63
C PHE A 181 -9.14 20.95 -9.31
N SER A 182 -7.90 20.63 -8.92
CA SER A 182 -7.18 19.49 -9.46
C SER A 182 -7.86 18.16 -9.14
N THR A 183 -8.36 17.98 -7.91
CA THR A 183 -9.07 16.76 -7.50
C THR A 183 -10.38 16.59 -8.28
N LEU A 184 -11.15 17.67 -8.47
CA LEU A 184 -12.36 17.66 -9.28
C LEU A 184 -12.06 17.30 -10.75
N VAL A 185 -10.99 17.86 -11.32
CA VAL A 185 -10.56 17.54 -12.70
C VAL A 185 -10.14 16.08 -12.85
N GLU A 186 -9.43 15.49 -11.88
CA GLU A 186 -9.11 14.05 -11.95
C GLU A 186 -10.34 13.16 -11.74
N ALA A 187 -11.29 13.54 -10.89
CA ALA A 187 -12.56 12.82 -10.74
C ALA A 187 -13.41 12.89 -12.02
N MET A 188 -13.49 14.07 -12.65
CA MET A 188 -14.15 14.26 -13.95
C MET A 188 -13.50 13.41 -15.06
N LYS A 189 -12.16 13.26 -15.08
CA LYS A 189 -11.48 12.33 -16.00
C LYS A 189 -11.83 10.87 -15.72
N ALA A 190 -11.93 10.47 -14.46
CA ALA A 190 -12.25 9.09 -14.08
C ALA A 190 -13.68 8.69 -14.46
N ILE A 191 -14.65 9.62 -14.39
CA ILE A 191 -16.02 9.43 -14.90
C ILE A 191 -16.06 9.51 -16.43
N GLY A 192 -15.36 10.51 -16.97
CA GLY A 192 -15.43 10.97 -18.36
C GLY A 192 -14.54 10.24 -19.36
N GLY A 193 -13.69 9.29 -18.94
CA GLY A 193 -12.81 8.52 -19.85
C GLY A 193 -13.55 7.73 -20.94
N SER A 194 -14.85 7.46 -20.76
CA SER A 194 -15.74 6.83 -21.75
C SER A 194 -16.39 7.85 -22.71
N PHE A 195 -16.48 9.14 -22.35
CA PHE A 195 -16.88 10.22 -23.26
C PHE A 195 -15.77 10.51 -24.28
N ARG A 196 -15.66 9.65 -25.28
CA ARG A 196 -14.85 9.92 -26.49
C ARG A 196 -15.38 11.17 -27.20
N LYS A 197 -14.47 11.87 -27.88
CA LYS A 197 -14.76 13.09 -28.67
C LYS A 197 -15.96 12.91 -29.62
N ALA A 198 -17.08 13.52 -29.26
CA ALA A 198 -17.92 14.33 -30.13
C ALA A 198 -17.49 15.80 -29.86
N ASP A 199 -17.19 16.69 -30.80
CA ASP A 199 -17.65 16.82 -32.19
C ASP A 199 -19.18 16.99 -32.28
N GLU A 200 -19.58 18.26 -32.18
CA GLU A 200 -20.94 18.81 -32.32
C GLU A 200 -22.11 18.04 -31.69
N CYS A 201 -22.40 18.42 -30.43
CA CYS A 201 -23.75 18.67 -29.92
C CYS A 201 -24.87 17.72 -30.41
N THR A 202 -24.75 16.43 -30.10
CA THR A 202 -25.84 15.47 -30.22
C THR A 202 -25.93 14.63 -28.95
N ASP A 203 -27.11 14.67 -28.31
CA ASP A 203 -27.40 13.96 -27.06
C ASP A 203 -27.66 12.47 -27.35
N VAL A 204 -26.60 11.67 -27.35
CA VAL A 204 -26.62 10.30 -27.91
C VAL A 204 -25.93 9.28 -27.00
N MET A 205 -26.78 8.58 -26.24
CA MET A 205 -26.71 7.15 -25.89
C MET A 205 -25.36 6.55 -25.42
N VAL A 206 -25.34 6.19 -24.14
CA VAL A 206 -24.52 5.08 -23.61
C VAL A 206 -24.68 3.83 -24.51
N PRO A 207 -23.59 3.09 -24.83
CA PRO A 207 -23.66 1.95 -25.76
C PRO A 207 -24.75 0.93 -25.39
N ALA A 208 -25.67 0.68 -26.33
CA ALA A 208 -26.95 -0.02 -26.09
C ALA A 208 -26.85 -1.48 -25.57
N ALA A 209 -25.64 -2.05 -25.49
CA ALA A 209 -25.36 -3.30 -24.80
C ALA A 209 -25.43 -3.16 -23.27
N HIS A 210 -24.94 -2.05 -22.71
CA HIS A 210 -24.84 -1.85 -21.25
C HIS A 210 -26.21 -1.76 -20.58
N ASN A 211 -27.16 -1.02 -21.14
CA ASN A 211 -28.52 -0.84 -20.60
C ASN A 211 -29.33 -2.15 -20.48
N ARG A 212 -28.90 -3.26 -21.11
CA ARG A 212 -29.65 -4.53 -21.10
C ARG A 212 -29.40 -5.38 -19.85
N ARG A 213 -28.20 -5.36 -19.27
CA ARG A 213 -27.84 -6.15 -18.07
C ARG A 213 -27.93 -5.33 -16.78
N SER A 214 -27.77 -5.99 -15.63
CA SER A 214 -27.41 -5.30 -14.38
C SER A 214 -25.97 -4.76 -14.46
N PRO A 215 -25.69 -3.61 -13.82
CA PRO A 215 -24.32 -3.16 -13.59
C PRO A 215 -23.64 -4.00 -12.50
N VAL A 216 -22.31 -3.95 -12.49
CA VAL A 216 -21.46 -4.77 -11.62
C VAL A 216 -20.52 -3.90 -10.80
N LEU A 217 -20.51 -4.11 -9.48
CA LEU A 217 -19.50 -3.58 -8.57
C LEU A 217 -18.49 -4.69 -8.24
N LEU A 218 -17.24 -4.51 -8.66
CA LEU A 218 -16.11 -5.35 -8.29
C LEU A 218 -15.38 -4.73 -7.09
N LEU A 219 -15.53 -5.34 -5.93
CA LEU A 219 -14.81 -5.02 -4.70
C LEU A 219 -13.47 -5.78 -4.68
N MET A 220 -12.37 -5.10 -5.00
CA MET A 220 -11.01 -5.63 -4.84
C MET A 220 -10.52 -5.36 -3.40
N GLY A 221 -10.38 -6.41 -2.60
CA GLY A 221 -9.96 -6.38 -1.19
C GLY A 221 -8.67 -7.14 -0.92
N GLY A 222 -8.00 -6.82 0.18
CA GLY A 222 -6.71 -7.40 0.53
C GLY A 222 -5.76 -6.37 1.14
N GLY A 223 -4.91 -6.82 2.06
CA GLY A 223 -3.98 -5.95 2.78
C GLY A 223 -3.00 -5.22 1.86
N MET A 224 -2.41 -4.13 2.35
CA MET A 224 -1.43 -3.37 1.56
C MET A 224 -0.24 -4.28 1.21
N GLY A 225 0.22 -4.24 -0.05
CA GLY A 225 1.26 -5.15 -0.57
C GLY A 225 0.80 -6.57 -0.95
N ALA A 226 -0.50 -6.92 -0.82
CA ALA A 226 -1.01 -8.26 -1.14
C ALA A 226 -1.00 -8.66 -2.65
N GLY A 227 -0.56 -7.78 -3.55
CA GLY A 227 -0.49 -8.07 -4.99
C GLY A 227 -1.84 -7.93 -5.74
N LYS A 228 -2.80 -7.16 -5.21
CA LYS A 228 -4.14 -6.99 -5.81
C LYS A 228 -4.11 -6.64 -7.30
N SER A 229 -3.24 -5.72 -7.70
CA SER A 229 -3.09 -5.27 -9.10
C SER A 229 -2.63 -6.38 -10.05
N THR A 230 -2.00 -7.45 -9.55
CA THR A 230 -1.65 -8.64 -10.34
C THR A 230 -2.91 -9.47 -10.62
N VAL A 231 -3.70 -9.76 -9.58
CA VAL A 231 -4.98 -10.48 -9.70
C VAL A 231 -5.97 -9.70 -10.58
N LEU A 232 -6.04 -8.38 -10.42
CA LEU A 232 -6.90 -7.52 -11.25
C LEU A 232 -6.53 -7.61 -12.73
N LYS A 233 -5.24 -7.59 -13.09
CA LYS A 233 -4.79 -7.76 -14.49
C LYS A 233 -5.27 -9.07 -15.12
N ASP A 234 -5.48 -10.13 -14.35
CA ASP A 234 -5.99 -11.41 -14.85
C ASP A 234 -7.53 -11.50 -14.82
N ILE A 235 -8.20 -10.76 -13.94
CA ILE A 235 -9.66 -10.58 -13.96
C ILE A 235 -10.09 -9.76 -15.18
N LEU A 236 -9.36 -8.70 -15.51
CA LEU A 236 -9.63 -7.83 -16.66
C LEU A 236 -9.51 -8.54 -18.02
N LYS A 237 -8.88 -9.72 -18.06
CA LYS A 237 -8.81 -10.60 -19.25
C LYS A 237 -10.01 -11.55 -19.37
N GLN A 238 -10.86 -11.67 -18.34
CA GLN A 238 -12.02 -12.57 -18.36
C GLN A 238 -13.10 -11.98 -19.28
N PRO A 239 -13.87 -12.80 -20.04
CA PRO A 239 -14.72 -12.31 -21.13
C PRO A 239 -15.63 -11.12 -20.78
N PHE A 240 -16.25 -11.14 -19.59
CA PHE A 240 -17.08 -10.05 -19.10
C PHE A 240 -16.30 -8.72 -18.94
N TRP A 241 -15.13 -8.76 -18.30
CA TRP A 241 -14.34 -7.56 -18.04
C TRP A 241 -13.52 -7.11 -19.27
N ALA A 242 -13.18 -8.03 -20.18
CA ALA A 242 -12.53 -7.68 -21.44
C ALA A 242 -13.40 -6.75 -22.32
N GLU A 243 -14.73 -6.86 -22.19
CA GLU A 243 -15.69 -5.93 -22.80
C GLU A 243 -16.01 -4.73 -21.88
N ALA A 244 -16.38 -4.98 -20.62
CA ALA A 244 -16.91 -3.94 -19.73
C ALA A 244 -15.85 -2.96 -19.17
N ALA A 245 -14.58 -3.37 -19.03
CA ALA A 245 -13.59 -2.57 -18.31
C ALA A 245 -13.13 -1.29 -19.03
N ALA A 246 -13.45 -1.13 -20.32
CA ALA A 246 -13.22 0.12 -21.05
C ALA A 246 -14.18 1.23 -20.59
N ASP A 247 -15.39 0.87 -20.14
CA ASP A 247 -16.45 1.78 -19.71
C ASP A 247 -16.67 1.78 -18.18
N ALA A 248 -15.98 0.91 -17.44
CA ALA A 248 -16.05 0.81 -15.99
C ALA A 248 -15.28 1.93 -15.28
N VAL A 249 -15.84 2.47 -14.19
CA VAL A 249 -15.17 3.49 -13.37
C VAL A 249 -14.24 2.81 -12.36
N VAL A 250 -12.95 3.08 -12.45
CA VAL A 250 -11.95 2.57 -11.50
C VAL A 250 -11.78 3.56 -10.34
N VAL A 251 -12.00 3.09 -9.12
CA VAL A 251 -11.91 3.84 -7.87
C VAL A 251 -10.72 3.33 -7.06
N GLU A 252 -9.59 4.05 -7.11
CA GLU A 252 -8.41 3.81 -6.26
C GLU A 252 -8.04 5.08 -5.48
N ALA A 253 -8.13 5.04 -4.16
CA ALA A 253 -7.77 6.19 -3.30
C ALA A 253 -6.27 6.53 -3.33
N ASP A 254 -5.39 5.59 -3.70
CA ASP A 254 -3.96 5.83 -3.88
C ASP A 254 -3.66 6.62 -5.17
N ALA A 255 -4.44 6.45 -6.25
CA ALA A 255 -4.28 7.22 -7.49
C ALA A 255 -4.52 8.72 -7.27
N PHE A 256 -5.55 9.06 -6.47
CA PHE A 256 -5.81 10.44 -6.01
C PHE A 256 -4.72 11.01 -5.08
N LYS A 257 -3.80 10.20 -4.53
CA LYS A 257 -2.61 10.69 -3.80
C LYS A 257 -1.48 11.01 -4.76
N GLU A 258 -1.26 10.17 -5.77
CA GLU A 258 -0.21 10.38 -6.77
C GLU A 258 -0.48 11.61 -7.65
N THR A 259 -1.75 11.95 -7.90
CA THR A 259 -2.10 13.17 -8.65
C THR A 259 -2.07 14.46 -7.81
N ASP A 260 -2.17 14.36 -6.48
CA ASP A 260 -2.31 15.48 -5.54
C ASP A 260 -1.14 16.50 -5.62
N VAL A 261 -1.50 17.79 -5.75
CA VAL A 261 -0.53 18.90 -5.89
C VAL A 261 0.34 19.13 -4.65
N ILE A 262 -0.17 18.88 -3.43
CA ILE A 262 0.60 18.95 -2.19
C ILE A 262 1.55 17.76 -2.09
N TYR A 263 1.10 16.56 -2.43
CA TYR A 263 1.95 15.36 -2.46
C TYR A 263 3.13 15.57 -3.43
N LYS A 264 2.84 15.98 -4.67
CA LYS A 264 3.86 16.34 -5.68
C LYS A 264 4.80 17.44 -5.19
N ALA A 265 4.29 18.54 -4.62
CA ALA A 265 5.10 19.69 -4.19
C ALA A 265 5.99 19.43 -2.95
N LEU A 266 5.71 18.36 -2.19
CA LEU A 266 6.54 17.88 -1.09
C LEU A 266 7.55 16.80 -1.55
N ASN A 267 7.11 15.83 -2.34
CA ASN A 267 7.95 14.70 -2.79
C ASN A 267 9.04 15.13 -3.81
N SER A 268 8.71 16.04 -4.73
CA SER A 268 9.63 16.55 -5.79
C SER A 268 10.89 17.27 -5.30
N LYS A 269 11.09 17.43 -4.00
CA LYS A 269 12.20 18.22 -3.40
C LYS A 269 13.33 17.38 -2.81
N GLY A 270 13.40 16.08 -3.14
CA GLY A 270 14.49 15.17 -2.74
C GLY A 270 14.58 14.96 -1.22
N ARG A 271 13.45 14.61 -0.59
CA ARG A 271 13.28 14.58 0.89
C ARG A 271 12.59 13.30 1.35
N HIS A 272 13.31 12.19 1.27
CA HIS A 272 12.79 10.87 1.56
C HIS A 272 12.41 10.67 3.03
N ASP A 273 13.05 11.42 3.96
CA ASP A 273 12.70 11.44 5.39
C ASP A 273 11.29 12.00 5.68
N ASP A 274 10.69 12.74 4.74
CA ASP A 274 9.34 13.30 4.82
C ASP A 274 8.26 12.38 4.23
N MET A 275 8.65 11.36 3.46
CA MET A 275 7.78 10.57 2.58
C MET A 275 6.52 10.05 3.28
N LEU A 276 6.67 9.51 4.50
CA LEU A 276 5.58 8.90 5.24
C LEU A 276 4.58 9.94 5.79
N GLN A 277 5.07 11.05 6.36
CA GLN A 277 4.19 12.14 6.81
C GLN A 277 3.53 12.87 5.63
N THR A 278 4.19 12.94 4.47
CA THR A 278 3.61 13.47 3.23
C THR A 278 2.49 12.58 2.69
N ALA A 279 2.62 11.26 2.74
CA ALA A 279 1.55 10.33 2.37
C ALA A 279 0.35 10.39 3.33
N GLU A 280 0.59 10.55 4.63
CA GLU A 280 -0.46 10.68 5.65
C GLU A 280 -1.23 12.00 5.54
N LEU A 281 -0.55 13.13 5.29
CA LEU A 281 -1.16 14.45 5.12
C LEU A 281 -2.25 14.47 4.04
N VAL A 282 -2.05 13.73 2.94
CA VAL A 282 -2.98 13.71 1.81
C VAL A 282 -4.04 12.61 1.91
N HIS A 283 -3.92 11.68 2.86
CA HIS A 283 -4.71 10.45 2.87
C HIS A 283 -6.22 10.71 2.93
N GLN A 284 -6.71 11.55 3.85
CA GLN A 284 -8.15 11.73 4.05
C GLN A 284 -8.83 12.22 2.77
N SER A 285 -8.37 13.34 2.21
CA SER A 285 -8.88 13.94 0.98
C SER A 285 -8.85 13.03 -0.24
N SER A 286 -7.88 12.11 -0.35
CA SER A 286 -7.84 11.16 -1.46
C SER A 286 -8.81 9.99 -1.23
N THR A 287 -9.11 9.65 0.02
CA THR A 287 -10.23 8.77 0.40
C THR A 287 -11.58 9.45 0.14
N ASP A 288 -11.72 10.73 0.47
CA ASP A 288 -12.93 11.52 0.23
C ASP A 288 -13.22 11.63 -1.28
N ALA A 289 -12.20 11.95 -2.09
CA ALA A 289 -12.30 12.01 -3.55
C ALA A 289 -12.70 10.66 -4.17
N ALA A 290 -12.11 9.56 -3.71
CA ALA A 290 -12.49 8.22 -4.14
C ALA A 290 -13.92 7.84 -3.71
N SER A 291 -14.36 8.28 -2.52
CA SER A 291 -15.72 8.03 -2.02
C SER A 291 -16.77 8.84 -2.79
N SER A 292 -16.44 10.08 -3.18
CA SER A 292 -17.26 10.92 -4.06
C SER A 292 -17.39 10.30 -5.45
N LEU A 293 -16.27 9.88 -6.05
CA LEU A 293 -16.27 9.15 -7.33
C LEU A 293 -17.11 7.87 -7.27
N LEU A 294 -17.01 7.12 -6.18
CA LEU A 294 -17.74 5.87 -5.96
C LEU A 294 -19.26 6.08 -5.93
N VAL A 295 -19.76 6.98 -5.09
CA VAL A 295 -21.22 7.20 -4.99
C VAL A 295 -21.80 7.79 -6.27
N THR A 296 -21.08 8.71 -6.94
CA THR A 296 -21.51 9.25 -8.24
C THR A 296 -21.61 8.15 -9.29
N ALA A 297 -20.58 7.31 -9.46
CA ALA A 297 -20.60 6.23 -10.45
C ALA A 297 -21.69 5.16 -10.17
N LEU A 298 -22.01 4.92 -8.88
CA LEU A 298 -23.05 3.99 -8.47
C LEU A 298 -24.48 4.53 -8.68
N ASN A 299 -24.72 5.81 -8.43
CA ASN A 299 -26.00 6.46 -8.74
C ASN A 299 -26.29 6.40 -10.26
N GLU A 300 -25.27 6.65 -11.09
CA GLU A 300 -25.36 6.62 -12.56
C GLU A 300 -25.36 5.20 -13.17
N GLY A 301 -25.48 4.14 -12.35
CA GLY A 301 -25.63 2.77 -12.85
C GLY A 301 -24.42 2.24 -13.64
N ARG A 302 -23.23 2.82 -13.46
CA ARG A 302 -21.99 2.39 -14.15
C ARG A 302 -21.46 1.10 -13.54
N ASP A 303 -20.74 0.30 -14.33
CA ASP A 303 -19.85 -0.72 -13.76
C ASP A 303 -18.71 -0.03 -12.99
N VAL A 304 -18.36 -0.56 -11.83
CA VAL A 304 -17.37 0.04 -10.92
C VAL A 304 -16.35 -1.00 -10.47
N ILE A 305 -15.07 -0.64 -10.50
CA ILE A 305 -13.97 -1.43 -9.93
C ILE A 305 -13.36 -0.65 -8.77
N MET A 306 -13.57 -1.11 -7.54
CA MET A 306 -13.12 -0.44 -6.33
C MET A 306 -11.89 -1.15 -5.75
N ASP A 307 -10.70 -0.55 -5.86
CA ASP A 307 -9.48 -1.04 -5.20
C ASP A 307 -9.34 -0.41 -3.81
N GLY A 308 -9.47 -1.24 -2.78
CA GLY A 308 -9.27 -0.85 -1.39
C GLY A 308 -8.58 -1.94 -0.59
N THR A 309 -8.31 -1.67 0.69
CA THR A 309 -7.90 -2.75 1.61
C THR A 309 -9.09 -3.62 2.01
N LEU A 310 -10.30 -3.04 2.00
CA LEU A 310 -11.51 -3.57 2.65
C LEU A 310 -11.25 -4.01 4.11
N SER A 311 -10.33 -3.31 4.79
CA SER A 311 -9.88 -3.62 6.15
C SER A 311 -10.63 -2.83 7.24
N TRP A 312 -11.82 -2.32 6.91
CA TRP A 312 -12.68 -1.57 7.82
C TRP A 312 -14.14 -1.92 7.52
N GLU A 313 -14.75 -2.67 8.42
CA GLU A 313 -15.98 -3.42 8.15
C GLU A 313 -17.24 -2.57 8.03
N PRO A 314 -17.53 -1.58 8.92
CA PRO A 314 -18.73 -0.77 8.80
C PRO A 314 -18.81 -0.01 7.47
N PHE A 315 -17.67 0.42 6.92
CA PHE A 315 -17.60 1.02 5.60
C PHE A 315 -18.02 0.06 4.49
N VAL A 316 -17.56 -1.20 4.52
CA VAL A 316 -17.92 -2.21 3.51
C VAL A 316 -19.39 -2.62 3.65
N GLU A 317 -19.88 -2.79 4.88
CA GLU A 317 -21.28 -3.11 5.15
C GLU A 317 -22.22 -2.00 4.68
N GLN A 318 -21.94 -0.73 5.03
CA GLN A 318 -22.70 0.43 4.57
C GLN A 318 -22.60 0.61 3.04
N THR A 319 -21.44 0.38 2.43
CA THR A 319 -21.28 0.44 0.97
C THR A 319 -22.11 -0.62 0.26
N VAL A 320 -22.11 -1.86 0.74
CA VAL A 320 -22.97 -2.91 0.16
C VAL A 320 -24.45 -2.57 0.38
N ALA A 321 -24.84 -2.10 1.57
CA ALA A 321 -26.23 -1.69 1.84
C ALA A 321 -26.70 -0.54 0.91
N MET A 322 -25.85 0.44 0.64
CA MET A 322 -26.09 1.49 -0.36
C MET A 322 -26.24 0.88 -1.77
N VAL A 323 -25.26 0.08 -2.21
CA VAL A 323 -25.23 -0.51 -3.58
C VAL A 323 -26.44 -1.41 -3.86
N ARG A 324 -27.00 -2.07 -2.83
CA ARG A 324 -28.27 -2.81 -2.97
C ARG A 324 -29.50 -1.90 -3.14
N ASN A 325 -29.41 -0.59 -2.88
CA ASN A 325 -30.53 0.36 -2.92
C ASN A 325 -30.37 1.54 -3.90
N VAL A 326 -29.19 1.83 -4.48
CA VAL A 326 -28.99 2.92 -5.49
C VAL A 326 -29.90 2.84 -6.73
N HIS A 327 -30.53 1.67 -6.96
CA HIS A 327 -31.52 1.45 -8.02
C HIS A 327 -32.94 1.98 -7.66
N LYS A 328 -33.15 2.47 -6.43
CA LYS A 328 -34.43 2.99 -5.92
C LYS A 328 -34.36 4.46 -5.52
N SER A 329 -33.23 4.90 -4.97
CA SER A 329 -32.98 6.26 -4.49
C SER A 329 -31.51 6.59 -4.74
N ARG A 330 -31.19 7.85 -5.05
CA ARG A 330 -29.80 8.35 -5.09
C ARG A 330 -29.22 8.44 -3.67
N TYR A 331 -27.90 8.39 -3.59
CA TYR A 331 -27.15 8.56 -2.34
C TYR A 331 -26.10 9.67 -2.50
N ARG A 332 -25.69 10.26 -1.37
CA ARG A 332 -24.55 11.17 -1.25
C ARG A 332 -23.54 10.65 -0.21
N MET A 333 -22.35 11.25 -0.19
CA MET A 333 -21.40 11.01 0.90
C MET A 333 -21.97 11.51 2.23
N GLY A 334 -21.99 10.64 3.23
CA GLY A 334 -22.28 11.01 4.61
C GLY A 334 -21.08 11.61 5.32
N VAL A 335 -21.26 11.92 6.61
CA VAL A 335 -20.23 12.56 7.46
C VAL A 335 -18.93 11.75 7.67
N GLY A 336 -18.89 10.47 7.28
CA GLY A 336 -17.77 9.55 7.45
C GLY A 336 -17.60 9.05 8.90
N TYR A 337 -16.40 8.59 9.23
CA TYR A 337 -16.00 8.26 10.61
C TYR A 337 -15.46 9.52 11.31
N LYS A 338 -16.08 9.91 12.42
CA LYS A 338 -15.68 11.05 13.26
C LYS A 338 -15.77 10.67 14.73
N VAL A 339 -14.82 11.16 15.53
CA VAL A 339 -14.87 11.09 17.00
C VAL A 339 -15.02 12.51 17.53
N ALA A 340 -16.08 12.76 18.29
CA ALA A 340 -16.34 14.05 18.93
C ALA A 340 -15.49 14.23 20.21
N SER A 341 -15.44 15.46 20.73
CA SER A 341 -14.57 15.83 21.86
C SER A 341 -14.97 15.21 23.21
N ASP A 342 -16.17 14.65 23.30
CA ASP A 342 -16.68 13.84 24.42
C ASP A 342 -16.31 12.35 24.30
N GLY A 343 -15.78 11.92 23.14
CA GLY A 343 -15.50 10.52 22.81
C GLY A 343 -16.61 9.82 22.03
N THR A 344 -17.72 10.49 21.71
CA THR A 344 -18.82 9.92 20.90
C THR A 344 -18.34 9.65 19.48
N VAL A 345 -18.60 8.44 18.97
CA VAL A 345 -18.26 8.04 17.59
C VAL A 345 -19.48 8.19 16.70
N ILE A 346 -19.31 8.86 15.57
CA ILE A 346 -20.30 8.98 14.49
C ILE A 346 -19.69 8.31 13.26
N GLU A 347 -20.42 7.37 12.64
CA GLU A 347 -19.89 6.55 11.55
C GLU A 347 -20.96 6.29 10.47
N HIS A 348 -21.17 7.29 9.61
CA HIS A 348 -22.13 7.23 8.50
C HIS A 348 -21.44 7.64 7.20
N TYR A 349 -21.14 6.68 6.34
CA TYR A 349 -20.41 6.90 5.10
C TYR A 349 -21.28 7.34 3.93
N TRP A 350 -22.57 6.96 3.95
CA TRP A 350 -23.52 7.21 2.88
C TRP A 350 -24.86 7.67 3.47
N GLU A 351 -25.45 8.69 2.85
CA GLU A 351 -26.78 9.21 3.18
C GLU A 351 -27.66 9.06 1.93
N PRO A 352 -28.92 8.57 2.04
CA PRO A 352 -29.86 8.69 0.93
C PRO A 352 -30.17 10.16 0.68
N ILE A 353 -30.49 10.49 -0.57
CA ILE A 353 -31.10 11.77 -0.95
C ILE A 353 -32.62 11.61 -0.76
N GLU A 354 -33.30 12.63 -0.22
CA GLU A 354 -34.76 12.59 -0.05
C GLU A 354 -35.46 12.83 -1.40
N ASP A 355 -36.61 12.19 -1.67
CA ASP A 355 -37.20 12.17 -3.02
C ASP A 355 -37.46 13.57 -3.62
N GLY A 356 -37.70 14.60 -2.77
CA GLY A 356 -37.85 15.99 -3.20
C GLY A 356 -36.56 16.76 -3.48
N GLU A 357 -35.39 16.22 -3.12
CA GLU A 357 -34.08 16.73 -3.56
C GLU A 357 -33.68 16.12 -4.93
N GLU A 358 -34.33 15.05 -5.42
CA GLU A 358 -34.01 14.45 -6.74
C GLU A 358 -34.61 15.24 -7.93
N GLU A 359 -35.64 16.07 -7.72
CA GLU A 359 -36.32 16.81 -8.80
C GLU A 359 -35.49 18.01 -9.34
N GLU A 360 -34.72 18.70 -8.50
CA GLU A 360 -33.95 19.90 -8.91
C GLU A 360 -32.71 19.62 -9.79
N GLU A 361 -32.20 18.38 -9.80
CA GLU A 361 -31.09 17.96 -10.69
C GLU A 361 -31.59 17.29 -12.00
N GLY A 362 -32.91 17.22 -12.23
CA GLY A 362 -33.54 16.28 -13.17
C GLY A 362 -34.41 16.87 -14.30
N GLU A 363 -34.33 18.15 -14.61
CA GLU A 363 -35.17 18.76 -15.68
C GLU A 363 -34.85 18.20 -17.09
N GLY A 364 -35.59 17.18 -17.57
CA GLY A 364 -35.83 17.02 -19.01
C GLY A 364 -35.96 15.63 -19.66
N HIS A 365 -36.97 14.83 -19.31
CA HIS A 365 -37.85 14.25 -20.35
C HIS A 365 -39.20 13.78 -19.79
N ASP A 366 -40.29 14.40 -20.23
CA ASP A 366 -41.67 13.99 -19.96
C ASP A 366 -42.22 13.18 -21.15
N ASP A 367 -41.90 11.90 -21.19
CA ASP A 367 -42.58 10.91 -22.04
C ASP A 367 -43.68 10.22 -21.22
N GLY A 368 -44.83 10.89 -21.11
CA GLY A 368 -45.91 10.50 -20.21
C GLY A 368 -46.62 9.19 -20.57
N ASP A 369 -46.51 8.19 -19.69
CA ASP A 369 -47.53 7.14 -19.51
C ASP A 369 -47.98 7.08 -18.04
N SER A 370 -49.29 7.03 -17.82
CA SER A 370 -49.91 7.26 -16.51
C SER A 370 -50.32 5.94 -15.84
N GLY A 371 -49.40 5.34 -15.07
CA GLY A 371 -49.64 4.10 -14.33
C GLY A 371 -49.22 4.18 -12.86
N GLU A 372 -50.15 3.93 -11.94
CA GLU A 372 -49.90 3.99 -10.50
C GLU A 372 -48.92 2.88 -10.03
N ASN A 373 -47.64 3.22 -9.84
CA ASN A 373 -46.71 2.65 -8.83
C ASN A 373 -45.37 3.43 -8.85
N GLY A 374 -44.77 3.66 -7.69
CA GLY A 374 -43.74 4.71 -7.51
C GLY A 374 -42.36 4.47 -8.16
N ASN A 375 -41.71 5.60 -8.51
CA ASN A 375 -40.29 5.83 -8.85
C ASN A 375 -39.47 4.62 -9.34
N ASN A 376 -39.88 4.01 -10.46
CA ASN A 376 -39.02 3.10 -11.22
C ASN A 376 -38.10 3.90 -12.16
N LEU A 377 -36.97 4.38 -11.62
CA LEU A 377 -35.91 5.15 -12.31
C LEU A 377 -35.19 4.41 -13.46
N GLY A 378 -35.72 3.30 -13.97
CA GLY A 378 -35.11 2.43 -14.99
C GLY A 378 -33.85 1.67 -14.55
N ARG A 379 -33.20 2.11 -13.47
CA ARG A 379 -31.96 1.56 -12.90
C ARG A 379 -32.16 0.11 -12.47
N LYS A 380 -31.18 -0.74 -12.78
CA LYS A 380 -31.18 -2.17 -12.41
C LYS A 380 -30.38 -2.39 -11.12
N PRO A 381 -30.78 -3.35 -10.26
CA PRO A 381 -30.01 -3.69 -9.07
C PRO A 381 -28.62 -4.22 -9.45
N TYR A 382 -27.60 -3.77 -8.72
CA TYR A 382 -26.21 -4.18 -8.91
C TYR A 382 -25.97 -5.66 -8.57
N ARG A 383 -25.16 -6.32 -9.40
CA ARG A 383 -24.41 -7.52 -9.01
C ARG A 383 -23.14 -7.08 -8.28
N ILE A 384 -22.84 -7.69 -7.14
CA ILE A 384 -21.65 -7.37 -6.34
C ILE A 384 -20.71 -8.58 -6.34
N GLU A 385 -19.49 -8.37 -6.82
CA GLU A 385 -18.41 -9.36 -6.86
C GLU A 385 -17.29 -8.95 -5.89
N LEU A 386 -16.89 -9.87 -5.01
CA LEU A 386 -15.75 -9.69 -4.11
C LEU A 386 -14.54 -10.48 -4.62
N VAL A 387 -13.40 -9.81 -4.73
CA VAL A 387 -12.11 -10.47 -4.95
C VAL A 387 -11.19 -10.10 -3.81
N GLY A 388 -11.02 -11.06 -2.90
CA GLY A 388 -9.99 -11.00 -1.88
C GLY A 388 -8.64 -11.45 -2.43
N VAL A 389 -7.58 -10.77 -2.01
CA VAL A 389 -6.20 -11.17 -2.30
C VAL A 389 -5.38 -11.13 -1.02
N VAL A 390 -4.64 -12.20 -0.76
CA VAL A 390 -3.78 -12.37 0.42
C VAL A 390 -2.39 -12.87 0.03
N CYS A 391 -1.44 -12.68 0.92
CA CYS A 391 -0.14 -13.35 0.90
C CYS A 391 0.40 -13.39 2.34
N ASP A 392 1.54 -14.03 2.54
CA ASP A 392 2.32 -13.89 3.76
C ASP A 392 2.55 -12.39 4.06
N ALA A 393 2.24 -11.98 5.29
CA ALA A 393 2.41 -10.62 5.76
C ALA A 393 3.87 -10.16 5.69
N TYR A 394 4.85 -11.07 5.86
CA TYR A 394 6.27 -10.76 5.66
C TYR A 394 6.54 -10.33 4.20
N LEU A 395 6.11 -11.13 3.22
CA LEU A 395 6.24 -10.80 1.81
C LEU A 395 5.53 -9.49 1.45
N ALA A 396 4.38 -9.21 2.07
CA ALA A 396 3.70 -7.94 1.91
C ALA A 396 4.54 -6.75 2.41
N VAL A 397 5.17 -6.86 3.58
CA VAL A 397 6.05 -5.81 4.14
C VAL A 397 7.27 -5.56 3.25
N VAL A 398 7.94 -6.62 2.77
CA VAL A 398 9.05 -6.49 1.80
C VAL A 398 8.58 -5.76 0.53
N ARG A 399 7.43 -6.16 -0.04
CA ARG A 399 6.81 -5.48 -1.20
C ARG A 399 6.47 -4.01 -0.89
N GLY A 400 6.00 -3.71 0.32
CA GLY A 400 5.68 -2.35 0.77
C GLY A 400 6.90 -1.45 0.86
N ILE A 401 8.00 -1.93 1.47
CA ILE A 401 9.26 -1.21 1.60
C ILE A 401 9.94 -1.05 0.23
N ARG A 402 10.00 -2.10 -0.61
CA ARG A 402 10.54 -2.00 -1.98
C ARG A 402 9.73 -1.02 -2.84
N ARG A 403 8.39 -1.00 -2.73
CA ARG A 403 7.54 0.02 -3.40
C ARG A 403 7.85 1.43 -2.91
N ALA A 404 8.14 1.62 -1.63
CA ALA A 404 8.52 2.92 -1.09
C ALA A 404 9.87 3.42 -1.63
N VAL A 405 10.82 2.52 -1.89
CA VAL A 405 12.07 2.84 -2.62
C VAL A 405 11.77 3.19 -4.09
N ILE A 406 11.07 2.31 -4.83
CA ILE A 406 10.87 2.48 -6.29
C ILE A 406 9.98 3.69 -6.62
N THR A 407 8.83 3.85 -5.94
CA THR A 407 7.80 4.84 -6.33
C THR A 407 7.62 5.98 -5.31
N GLY A 408 8.40 6.02 -4.23
CA GLY A 408 8.19 6.99 -3.14
C GLY A 408 6.90 6.81 -2.34
N ARG A 409 6.19 5.67 -2.44
CA ARG A 409 4.95 5.39 -1.68
C ARG A 409 5.22 4.60 -0.39
N ALA A 410 5.73 5.28 0.64
CA ALA A 410 5.84 4.73 2.00
C ALA A 410 4.48 4.48 2.67
N VAL A 411 4.43 3.43 3.49
CA VAL A 411 3.31 3.02 4.36
C VAL A 411 3.92 2.55 5.68
N ARG A 412 3.29 2.78 6.84
CA ARG A 412 3.78 2.19 8.10
C ARG A 412 3.56 0.67 8.09
N VAL A 413 4.57 -0.07 8.53
CA VAL A 413 4.50 -1.53 8.66
C VAL A 413 3.36 -1.96 9.58
N ASP A 414 3.14 -1.28 10.71
CA ASP A 414 2.04 -1.60 11.62
C ASP A 414 0.66 -1.42 10.94
N SER A 415 0.43 -0.31 10.24
CA SER A 415 -0.78 -0.09 9.42
C SER A 415 -0.95 -1.14 8.33
N GLN A 416 0.14 -1.61 7.73
CA GLN A 416 0.15 -2.68 6.73
C GLN A 416 -0.28 -4.01 7.34
N LEU A 417 0.35 -4.45 8.43
CA LEU A 417 -0.03 -5.68 9.15
C LEU A 417 -1.49 -5.59 9.67
N LYS A 418 -1.90 -4.44 10.21
CA LYS A 418 -3.29 -4.17 10.64
C LYS A 418 -4.29 -4.30 9.49
N SER A 419 -3.92 -3.89 8.26
CA SER A 419 -4.78 -4.03 7.07
C SER A 419 -4.98 -5.49 6.66
N HIS A 420 -3.92 -6.31 6.67
CA HIS A 420 -3.99 -7.75 6.38
C HIS A 420 -4.85 -8.49 7.40
N LYS A 421 -4.59 -8.27 8.70
CA LYS A 421 -5.32 -8.91 9.79
C LYS A 421 -6.82 -8.63 9.72
N ARG A 422 -7.21 -7.36 9.68
CA ARG A 422 -8.63 -6.95 9.63
C ARG A 422 -9.34 -7.46 8.38
N PHE A 423 -8.67 -7.46 7.22
CA PHE A 423 -9.25 -8.05 6.01
C PHE A 423 -9.49 -9.55 6.16
N ALA A 424 -8.51 -10.30 6.69
CA ALA A 424 -8.64 -11.73 6.93
C ALA A 424 -9.71 -12.05 7.99
N ASP A 425 -9.88 -11.20 9.01
CA ASP A 425 -10.94 -11.31 10.01
C ASP A 425 -12.34 -11.12 9.40
N ALA A 426 -12.51 -10.13 8.51
CA ALA A 426 -13.81 -9.75 7.95
C ALA A 426 -14.23 -10.51 6.67
N PHE A 427 -13.29 -11.03 5.86
CA PHE A 427 -13.58 -11.67 4.57
C PHE A 427 -14.72 -12.72 4.59
N PRO A 428 -14.82 -13.63 5.60
CA PRO A 428 -15.92 -14.60 5.67
C PRO A 428 -17.30 -13.99 5.97
N ARG A 429 -17.38 -12.76 6.49
CA ARG A 429 -18.62 -12.00 6.64
C ARG A 429 -18.96 -11.27 5.34
N TYR A 430 -17.99 -10.63 4.68
CA TYR A 430 -18.20 -10.02 3.35
C TYR A 430 -18.74 -11.02 2.32
N CYS A 431 -18.28 -12.29 2.35
CA CYS A 431 -18.79 -13.37 1.52
C CYS A 431 -20.31 -13.64 1.66
N GLN A 432 -20.96 -13.14 2.72
CA GLN A 432 -22.41 -13.28 2.95
C GLN A 432 -23.21 -12.10 2.36
N LEU A 433 -22.57 -10.95 2.15
CA LEU A 433 -23.20 -9.70 1.69
C LEU A 433 -23.23 -9.57 0.15
N VAL A 434 -22.17 -10.09 -0.49
CA VAL A 434 -21.96 -10.05 -1.94
C VAL A 434 -22.57 -11.26 -2.65
N ASP A 435 -22.78 -11.17 -3.96
CA ASP A 435 -23.31 -12.29 -4.75
C ASP A 435 -22.23 -13.34 -4.95
N ASN A 436 -21.11 -12.92 -5.54
CA ASN A 436 -19.97 -13.80 -5.87
C ASN A 436 -18.74 -13.39 -5.07
N ALA A 437 -17.92 -14.36 -4.65
CA ALA A 437 -16.66 -14.09 -3.98
C ALA A 437 -15.54 -15.00 -4.48
N ARG A 438 -14.31 -14.49 -4.55
CA ARG A 438 -13.08 -15.26 -4.85
C ARG A 438 -11.97 -14.83 -3.91
N LEU A 439 -11.08 -15.75 -3.54
CA LEU A 439 -9.92 -15.48 -2.69
C LEU A 439 -8.64 -16.00 -3.36
N TYR A 440 -7.68 -15.13 -3.63
CA TYR A 440 -6.42 -15.48 -4.29
C TYR A 440 -5.21 -15.33 -3.35
N CYS A 441 -4.25 -16.25 -3.46
CA CYS A 441 -2.96 -16.16 -2.80
C CYS A 441 -1.90 -15.63 -3.78
N THR A 442 -1.00 -14.76 -3.32
CA THR A 442 0.15 -14.28 -4.13
C THR A 442 1.51 -14.60 -3.49
N ASN A 443 1.60 -15.74 -2.79
CA ASN A 443 2.86 -16.22 -2.19
C ASN A 443 3.89 -16.69 -3.23
N ALA A 444 3.45 -17.14 -4.41
CA ALA A 444 4.34 -17.48 -5.50
C ALA A 444 5.19 -16.26 -5.89
N MET A 445 6.51 -16.40 -5.79
CA MET A 445 7.47 -15.34 -6.11
C MET A 445 7.46 -15.00 -7.61
N SER A 446 7.30 -16.05 -8.43
CA SER A 446 7.27 -16.00 -9.90
C SER A 446 6.18 -16.96 -10.39
N GLY A 447 4.90 -16.55 -10.32
CA GLY A 447 3.79 -17.41 -10.72
C GLY A 447 2.44 -16.70 -10.77
N LEU A 448 1.44 -17.38 -11.35
CA LEU A 448 0.05 -16.94 -11.35
C LEU A 448 -0.55 -17.03 -9.92
N PRO A 449 -1.47 -16.12 -9.53
CA PRO A 449 -2.14 -16.20 -8.24
C PRO A 449 -2.97 -17.49 -8.09
N SER A 450 -2.74 -18.28 -7.03
CA SER A 450 -3.54 -19.49 -6.76
C SER A 450 -4.90 -19.12 -6.18
N LEU A 451 -5.95 -19.86 -6.58
CA LEU A 451 -7.33 -19.60 -6.16
C LEU A 451 -7.69 -20.48 -4.96
N MET A 452 -7.73 -19.86 -3.78
CA MET A 452 -7.88 -20.52 -2.47
C MET A 452 -9.33 -20.84 -2.12
N ALA A 453 -10.27 -20.01 -2.59
CA ALA A 453 -11.69 -20.17 -2.31
C ALA A 453 -12.57 -19.46 -3.35
N TRP A 454 -13.77 -19.98 -3.59
CA TRP A 454 -14.81 -19.33 -4.40
C TRP A 454 -16.21 -19.45 -3.80
N LYS A 455 -17.09 -18.52 -4.19
CA LYS A 455 -18.53 -18.50 -3.99
C LYS A 455 -19.16 -17.99 -5.28
N ASP A 456 -20.22 -18.66 -5.73
CA ASP A 456 -21.07 -18.25 -6.85
C ASP A 456 -22.54 -18.27 -6.41
N GLY A 457 -23.25 -17.15 -6.56
CA GLY A 457 -24.65 -16.99 -6.17
C GLY A 457 -24.95 -17.36 -4.71
N ALA A 458 -26.02 -18.12 -4.47
CA ALA A 458 -26.44 -18.51 -3.12
C ALA A 458 -25.62 -19.65 -2.48
N ASN A 459 -24.54 -20.11 -3.13
CA ASN A 459 -23.73 -21.22 -2.63
C ASN A 459 -22.92 -20.85 -1.37
N LYS A 460 -22.51 -21.86 -0.61
CA LYS A 460 -21.50 -21.71 0.45
C LYS A 460 -20.12 -21.48 -0.18
N LEU A 461 -19.25 -20.79 0.54
CA LEU A 461 -17.84 -20.65 0.16
C LEU A 461 -17.19 -22.04 0.09
N LEU A 462 -16.74 -22.43 -1.10
CA LEU A 462 -15.90 -23.59 -1.34
C LEU A 462 -14.44 -23.18 -1.22
N VAL A 463 -13.62 -24.05 -0.62
CA VAL A 463 -12.33 -23.69 -0.03
C VAL A 463 -11.32 -24.82 -0.24
N ASP A 464 -10.11 -24.48 -0.67
CA ASP A 464 -8.94 -25.35 -0.58
C ASP A 464 -8.45 -25.41 0.89
N PRO A 465 -8.47 -26.59 1.56
CA PRO A 465 -8.15 -26.68 2.99
C PRO A 465 -6.68 -26.42 3.33
N GLU A 466 -5.76 -26.52 2.37
CA GLU A 466 -4.33 -26.31 2.58
C GLU A 466 -3.98 -24.82 2.40
N GLU A 467 -4.39 -24.21 1.29
CA GLU A 467 -4.15 -22.78 1.05
C GLU A 467 -4.86 -21.89 2.09
N PHE A 468 -6.10 -22.22 2.48
CA PHE A 468 -6.89 -21.40 3.42
C PHE A 468 -6.31 -21.33 4.85
N LYS A 469 -5.27 -22.13 5.15
CA LYS A 469 -4.44 -21.97 6.35
C LYS A 469 -3.80 -20.58 6.39
N TRP A 470 -3.41 -20.00 5.25
CA TRP A 470 -2.84 -18.65 5.19
C TRP A 470 -3.83 -17.57 5.64
N LEU A 471 -5.09 -17.62 5.21
CA LEU A 471 -6.12 -16.70 5.73
C LEU A 471 -6.29 -16.86 7.24
N THR A 472 -6.27 -18.10 7.73
CA THR A 472 -6.38 -18.43 9.16
C THR A 472 -5.16 -17.95 9.98
N ALA A 473 -3.96 -17.95 9.39
CA ALA A 473 -2.75 -17.40 9.98
C ALA A 473 -2.76 -15.87 10.05
N LEU A 474 -3.20 -15.20 8.98
CA LEU A 474 -3.30 -13.72 8.93
C LEU A 474 -4.26 -13.14 9.98
N ARG A 475 -5.31 -13.88 10.37
CA ARG A 475 -6.16 -13.53 11.54
C ARG A 475 -5.41 -13.53 12.87
N LYS A 476 -4.37 -14.37 13.02
CA LYS A 476 -3.55 -14.47 14.23
C LYS A 476 -2.36 -13.51 14.26
N LEU A 477 -2.13 -12.77 13.17
CA LEU A 477 -0.99 -11.88 12.95
C LEU A 477 -0.75 -10.91 14.13
N ASN A 478 0.51 -10.74 14.52
CA ASN A 478 0.98 -9.71 15.41
C ASN A 478 1.14 -8.39 14.63
N PRO A 479 0.33 -7.35 14.90
CA PRO A 479 0.38 -6.10 14.16
C PRO A 479 1.50 -5.15 14.61
N ASP A 480 2.12 -5.43 15.75
CA ASP A 480 3.16 -4.60 16.37
C ASP A 480 4.52 -5.36 16.40
N ALA A 481 4.74 -6.27 15.43
CA ALA A 481 5.97 -7.01 15.22
C ALA A 481 7.10 -6.12 14.66
N GLU A 482 8.35 -6.39 15.05
CA GLU A 482 9.55 -5.71 14.52
C GLU A 482 10.33 -6.57 13.51
N SER A 483 9.96 -7.84 13.32
CA SER A 483 10.58 -8.75 12.35
C SER A 483 9.68 -9.93 11.95
N VAL A 484 10.09 -10.64 10.89
CA VAL A 484 9.46 -11.88 10.40
C VAL A 484 9.25 -12.94 11.50
N TYR A 485 10.17 -13.06 12.47
CA TYR A 485 10.07 -14.01 13.58
C TYR A 485 8.95 -13.68 14.59
N GLU A 486 8.48 -12.44 14.62
CA GLU A 486 7.48 -11.97 15.59
C GLU A 486 6.06 -11.91 15.00
N LEU A 487 5.88 -12.27 13.71
CA LEU A 487 4.62 -12.11 12.97
C LEU A 487 3.48 -13.01 13.43
N TYR A 488 3.75 -14.28 13.71
CA TYR A 488 2.72 -15.29 13.96
C TYR A 488 3.06 -16.08 15.23
N PRO A 489 2.05 -16.50 16.02
CA PRO A 489 2.26 -17.36 17.18
C PRO A 489 2.66 -18.78 16.76
N ASP A 490 3.33 -19.49 17.66
CA ASP A 490 3.78 -20.87 17.41
C ASP A 490 2.65 -21.91 17.31
N PRO A 491 2.79 -22.95 16.46
CA PRO A 491 3.83 -23.09 15.44
C PRO A 491 3.63 -22.07 14.30
N SER A 492 4.70 -21.37 13.92
CA SER A 492 4.65 -20.27 12.95
C SER A 492 4.79 -20.78 11.51
N PRO A 493 3.89 -20.42 10.57
CA PRO A 493 3.88 -20.93 9.20
C PRO A 493 5.08 -20.47 8.37
N ILE A 494 5.84 -19.48 8.84
CA ILE A 494 7.07 -19.01 8.19
C ILE A 494 8.16 -20.11 8.10
N TYR A 495 8.04 -21.19 8.87
CA TYR A 495 8.97 -22.32 8.85
C TYR A 495 8.43 -23.55 8.08
N GLU A 496 7.20 -23.51 7.56
CA GLU A 496 6.60 -24.63 6.85
C GLU A 496 7.20 -24.79 5.42
N PRO A 497 7.26 -26.00 4.85
CA PRO A 497 7.64 -26.19 3.45
C PRO A 497 6.72 -25.39 2.52
N GLY A 498 7.30 -24.63 1.58
CA GLY A 498 6.55 -23.75 0.68
C GLY A 498 6.30 -22.33 1.23
N SER A 499 6.67 -22.02 2.48
CA SER A 499 6.77 -20.63 2.94
C SER A 499 7.92 -19.89 2.22
N VAL A 500 7.71 -18.61 1.91
CA VAL A 500 8.74 -17.76 1.29
C VAL A 500 9.94 -17.59 2.22
N TRP A 501 9.71 -17.35 3.52
CA TRP A 501 10.79 -17.19 4.49
C TRP A 501 11.63 -18.48 4.65
N ASN A 502 10.98 -19.65 4.59
CA ASN A 502 11.67 -20.93 4.63
C ASN A 502 12.57 -21.11 3.40
N SER A 503 12.14 -20.67 2.21
CA SER A 503 12.98 -20.72 0.98
C SER A 503 14.17 -19.75 0.99
N VAL A 504 14.11 -18.66 1.77
CA VAL A 504 15.24 -17.74 2.00
C VAL A 504 16.29 -18.39 2.93
N LEU A 505 15.85 -19.18 3.91
CA LEU A 505 16.71 -19.88 4.87
C LEU A 505 17.29 -21.20 4.34
N VAL A 506 16.47 -22.01 3.67
CA VAL A 506 16.77 -23.40 3.30
C VAL A 506 16.96 -23.51 1.79
N SER A 507 18.14 -23.12 1.32
CA SER A 507 18.60 -23.33 -0.06
C SER A 507 19.91 -24.14 -0.05
N PRO A 508 19.86 -25.46 -0.31
CA PRO A 508 21.05 -26.33 -0.23
C PRO A 508 22.18 -25.95 -1.19
N SER A 509 21.85 -25.33 -2.33
CA SER A 509 22.80 -24.88 -3.35
C SER A 509 23.39 -23.49 -3.09
N ARG A 510 22.83 -22.70 -2.14
CA ARG A 510 23.25 -21.31 -1.90
C ARG A 510 24.72 -21.20 -1.51
N ALA A 511 25.25 -22.12 -0.70
CA ALA A 511 26.66 -22.07 -0.29
C ALA A 511 27.63 -22.21 -1.48
N SER A 512 27.34 -23.10 -2.43
CA SER A 512 28.11 -23.23 -3.68
C SER A 512 27.91 -22.02 -4.61
N LEU A 513 26.67 -21.53 -4.76
CA LEU A 513 26.35 -20.37 -5.59
C LEU A 513 27.04 -19.09 -5.09
N LEU A 514 27.06 -18.86 -3.78
CA LEU A 514 27.77 -17.73 -3.16
C LEU A 514 29.29 -17.84 -3.37
N SER A 515 29.86 -19.04 -3.21
CA SER A 515 31.29 -19.28 -3.43
C SER A 515 31.71 -19.01 -4.88
N GLU A 516 30.86 -19.39 -5.85
CA GLU A 516 31.04 -19.12 -7.28
C GLU A 516 30.93 -17.62 -7.59
N LEU A 517 29.84 -16.98 -7.15
CA LEU A 517 29.63 -15.54 -7.36
C LEU A 517 30.73 -14.70 -6.72
N MET A 518 31.19 -15.01 -5.50
CA MET A 518 32.26 -14.28 -4.82
C MET A 518 33.56 -14.29 -5.64
N ALA A 519 33.97 -15.45 -6.16
CA ALA A 519 35.18 -15.59 -6.95
C ALA A 519 35.12 -14.78 -8.26
N ILE A 520 33.97 -14.80 -8.94
CA ILE A 520 33.78 -14.13 -10.23
C ILE A 520 33.58 -12.62 -10.05
N VAL A 521 32.81 -12.18 -9.05
CA VAL A 521 32.70 -10.76 -8.68
C VAL A 521 34.07 -10.18 -8.38
N LYS A 522 34.90 -10.88 -7.57
CA LYS A 522 36.24 -10.39 -7.23
C LYS A 522 37.12 -10.23 -8.47
N LYS A 523 37.15 -11.22 -9.37
CA LYS A 523 37.83 -11.16 -10.67
C LYS A 523 37.39 -9.94 -11.51
N VAL A 524 36.08 -9.67 -11.58
CA VAL A 524 35.51 -8.55 -12.35
C VAL A 524 35.85 -7.19 -11.73
N GLU A 525 35.81 -7.07 -10.41
CA GLU A 525 36.17 -5.84 -9.68
C GLU A 525 37.67 -5.54 -9.80
N ASP A 526 38.54 -6.54 -9.61
CA ASP A 526 40.00 -6.43 -9.77
C ASP A 526 40.36 -5.95 -11.19
N GLN A 527 39.78 -6.54 -12.24
CA GLN A 527 39.99 -6.13 -13.63
C GLN A 527 39.54 -4.68 -13.90
N LYS A 528 38.40 -4.25 -13.34
CA LYS A 528 37.88 -2.89 -13.52
C LYS A 528 38.67 -1.86 -12.71
N ALA A 529 39.31 -2.27 -11.60
CA ALA A 529 40.25 -1.44 -10.86
C ALA A 529 41.53 -1.18 -11.67
N GLU A 530 42.13 -2.19 -12.30
CA GLU A 530 43.34 -2.02 -13.13
C GLU A 530 43.10 -1.07 -14.32
N VAL A 531 41.96 -1.20 -15.01
CA VAL A 531 41.56 -0.32 -16.13
C VAL A 531 41.30 1.13 -15.67
N SER A 532 40.99 1.36 -14.39
CA SER A 532 40.71 2.70 -13.85
C SER A 532 41.95 3.47 -13.38
N VAL A 533 43.16 2.88 -13.51
CA VAL A 533 44.44 3.45 -13.06
C VAL A 533 45.37 3.81 -14.24
N LEU A 534 44.93 3.51 -15.48
CA LEU A 534 45.64 3.79 -16.75
C LEU A 534 45.08 5.02 -17.48
#